data_AF-A0A919TIF2-F1
#
_entry.id   AF-A0A919TIF2-F1
#
_cell.length_a   1.000
_cell.length_b   1.000
_cell.length_c   1.000
_cell.angle_alpha   90.00
_cell.angle_beta   90.00
_cell.angle_gamma   90.00
#
_symmetry.space_group_name_H-M   'P 1'
#
loop_
_entity.id
_entity.type
_entity.pdbx_description
1 polymer ?
#
loop_
_entity_poly.entity_id
_entity_poly.type
_entity_poly.pdbx_seq_one_letter_code
_entity_poly.pdbx_strand_id
1 'polypeptide(L)'
;MTLDYLIIGAGPAGLQLASLLADTSYLVLEAGPGAGTFFRTYPRHRQLISINKVWTGSQDPEFNLRSDWNSLLHELRFTRYSDRYFPHADDLVRYLQDVAEGLPIRYDTRVTQISRRDDGVFVVAAGDEQFQARRVIMATGVSRMHIPAIPGIELVERYDTVSVDPADFVNQRVLIIGKGNSAFETAEALVAAAAVIHVAGPHSIKLAWQSHYVGHLRAVNNNFLDTYQLKSQNAVLDGTIENIARRDGGGFRVDFRYARTVEKLRVLEYDRVIACTGFAFDASIFDQTCRPDLVINDRFPSQTSAYESVNVPGLYFAGTITAAAWLEPASPAAADRCGPPGGLGMPRE
;
A
#
# COMPACT_ATOMS: atom_id res chain seq x y z
N MET A 1 26.16 21.80 -2.11
CA MET A 1 26.36 21.07 -3.39
C MET A 1 24.99 20.64 -3.88
N THR A 2 24.72 20.74 -5.18
CA THR A 2 23.43 20.34 -5.77
C THR A 2 23.58 18.93 -6.34
N LEU A 3 22.73 18.01 -5.90
CA LEU A 3 22.66 16.64 -6.38
C LEU A 3 21.98 16.57 -7.75
N ASP A 4 22.29 15.54 -8.54
CA ASP A 4 21.52 15.26 -9.75
C ASP A 4 20.16 14.64 -9.40
N TYR A 5 20.13 13.76 -8.39
CA TYR A 5 18.94 13.05 -7.93
C TYR A 5 18.85 13.00 -6.41
N LEU A 6 17.67 13.26 -5.87
CA LEU A 6 17.36 13.04 -4.46
C LEU A 6 16.16 12.10 -4.36
N ILE A 7 16.37 10.93 -3.80
CA ILE A 7 15.34 9.91 -3.62
C ILE A 7 14.78 10.04 -2.20
N ILE A 8 13.46 10.12 -2.06
CA ILE A 8 12.79 10.21 -0.77
C ILE A 8 12.11 8.86 -0.50
N GLY A 9 12.66 8.12 0.47
CA GLY A 9 12.23 6.79 0.90
C GLY A 9 13.22 5.67 0.54
N ALA A 10 13.67 4.90 1.52
CA ALA A 10 14.50 3.70 1.36
C ALA A 10 13.65 2.40 1.47
N GLY A 11 12.47 2.42 0.86
CA GLY A 11 11.69 1.20 0.60
C GLY A 11 12.22 0.44 -0.65
N PRO A 12 11.58 -0.67 -1.04
CA PRO A 12 12.01 -1.49 -2.17
C PRO A 12 12.29 -0.70 -3.45
N ALA A 13 11.39 0.23 -3.80
CA ALA A 13 11.54 1.04 -5.01
C ALA A 13 12.69 2.05 -4.93
N GLY A 14 12.89 2.67 -3.76
CA GLY A 14 13.98 3.62 -3.55
C GLY A 14 15.34 2.94 -3.58
N LEU A 15 15.45 1.77 -2.94
CA LEU A 15 16.67 0.94 -2.98
C LEU A 15 16.95 0.40 -4.37
N GLN A 16 15.94 -0.10 -5.08
CA GLN A 16 16.09 -0.58 -6.45
C GLN A 16 16.58 0.54 -7.38
N LEU A 17 16.05 1.74 -7.24
CA LEU A 17 16.49 2.88 -8.04
C LEU A 17 17.91 3.28 -7.67
N ALA A 18 18.22 3.42 -6.39
CA ALA A 18 19.55 3.75 -5.89
C ALA A 18 20.62 2.77 -6.40
N SER A 19 20.34 1.46 -6.36
CA SER A 19 21.28 0.44 -6.85
C SER A 19 21.55 0.50 -8.35
N LEU A 20 20.70 1.17 -9.13
CA LEU A 20 20.85 1.34 -10.58
C LEU A 20 21.47 2.69 -10.97
N LEU A 21 21.64 3.64 -10.04
CA LEU A 21 22.11 5.00 -10.33
C LEU A 21 23.65 5.15 -10.38
N ALA A 22 24.41 4.09 -10.08
CA ALA A 22 25.87 3.99 -10.27
C ALA A 22 26.64 5.31 -9.99
N ASP A 23 27.44 5.80 -10.95
CA ASP A 23 28.33 6.97 -10.84
C ASP A 23 27.63 8.34 -10.77
N THR A 24 26.31 8.35 -10.62
CA THR A 24 25.52 9.59 -10.57
C THR A 24 25.58 10.22 -9.18
N SER A 25 25.53 11.56 -9.11
CA SER A 25 25.40 12.25 -7.82
C SER A 25 23.98 12.10 -7.25
N TYR A 26 23.78 11.15 -6.33
CA TYR A 26 22.49 10.96 -5.66
C TYR A 26 22.60 10.76 -4.14
N LEU A 27 21.47 10.93 -3.47
CA LEU A 27 21.27 10.62 -2.05
C LEU A 27 19.87 10.06 -1.83
N VAL A 28 19.72 9.11 -0.92
CA VAL A 28 18.41 8.64 -0.44
C VAL A 28 18.17 9.20 0.96
N LEU A 29 17.00 9.78 1.20
CA LEU A 29 16.55 10.21 2.53
C LEU A 29 15.47 9.24 3.03
N GLU A 30 15.68 8.62 4.19
CA GLU A 30 14.74 7.72 4.84
C GLU A 30 14.31 8.28 6.19
N ALA A 31 13.00 8.31 6.43
CA ALA A 31 12.43 8.90 7.64
C ALA A 31 12.63 8.03 8.89
N GLY A 32 12.76 6.71 8.72
CA GLY A 32 13.02 5.78 9.81
C GLY A 32 14.49 5.42 10.02
N PRO A 33 14.78 4.58 11.02
CA PRO A 33 16.15 4.23 11.42
C PRO A 33 16.82 3.19 10.51
N GLY A 34 16.16 2.79 9.42
CA GLY A 34 16.69 1.79 8.50
C GLY A 34 15.84 1.59 7.25
N ALA A 35 16.40 0.88 6.28
CA ALA A 35 15.69 0.52 5.06
C ALA A 35 14.44 -0.33 5.33
N GLY A 36 13.45 -0.21 4.45
CA GLY A 36 12.21 -0.98 4.56
C GLY A 36 11.34 -0.62 5.78
N THR A 37 11.50 0.58 6.36
CA THR A 37 10.81 1.00 7.60
C THR A 37 9.30 0.76 7.58
N PHE A 38 8.62 0.99 6.45
CA PHE A 38 7.19 0.69 6.29
C PHE A 38 6.84 -0.76 6.67
N PHE A 39 7.69 -1.71 6.29
CA PHE A 39 7.47 -3.13 6.51
C PHE A 39 7.78 -3.58 7.94
N ARG A 40 8.28 -2.71 8.82
CA ARG A 40 8.36 -2.97 10.26
C ARG A 40 6.99 -2.96 10.93
N THR A 41 6.04 -2.25 10.34
CA THR A 41 4.67 -2.13 10.86
C THR A 41 3.66 -2.88 9.99
N TYR A 42 3.82 -2.82 8.67
CA TYR A 42 2.85 -3.37 7.72
C TYR A 42 3.37 -4.60 6.97
N PRO A 43 2.48 -5.50 6.54
CA PRO A 43 1.09 -5.65 6.98
C PRO A 43 1.00 -5.85 8.51
N ARG A 44 -0.13 -5.51 9.12
CA ARG A 44 -0.26 -5.48 10.59
C ARG A 44 -0.14 -6.87 11.20
N HIS A 45 -0.64 -7.88 10.48
CA HIS A 45 -0.50 -9.30 10.83
C HIS A 45 0.77 -9.94 10.25
N ARG A 46 1.70 -9.11 9.75
CA ARG A 46 3.08 -9.45 9.37
C ARG A 46 3.27 -10.51 8.28
N GLN A 47 2.22 -11.02 7.65
CA GLN A 47 2.32 -11.91 6.49
C GLN A 47 2.20 -11.14 5.17
N LEU A 48 3.21 -11.24 4.31
CA LEU A 48 3.20 -10.57 3.02
C LEU A 48 2.22 -11.21 2.03
N ILE A 49 1.71 -10.40 1.10
CA ILE A 49 0.85 -10.85 -0.01
C ILE A 49 1.64 -11.17 -1.29
N SER A 50 2.94 -10.89 -1.32
CA SER A 50 3.87 -11.16 -2.42
C SER A 50 4.30 -12.63 -2.41
N ILE A 51 4.44 -13.20 -3.60
CA ILE A 51 4.82 -14.60 -3.77
C ILE A 51 6.33 -14.73 -3.68
N ASN A 52 6.80 -15.73 -2.95
CA ASN A 52 8.19 -16.15 -2.89
C ASN A 52 8.30 -17.63 -3.32
N LYS A 53 8.36 -17.87 -4.64
CA LYS A 53 8.47 -19.23 -5.19
C LYS A 53 9.95 -19.59 -5.38
N VAL A 54 10.53 -20.20 -4.34
CA VAL A 54 11.94 -20.66 -4.36
C VAL A 54 12.16 -21.78 -5.38
N TRP A 55 11.23 -22.74 -5.45
CA TRP A 55 11.35 -23.92 -6.31
C TRP A 55 10.51 -23.77 -7.57
N THR A 56 11.17 -23.42 -8.67
CA THR A 56 10.55 -23.20 -9.99
C THR A 56 10.75 -24.37 -10.96
N GLY A 57 11.67 -25.29 -10.64
CA GLY A 57 12.12 -26.34 -11.57
C GLY A 57 13.10 -25.85 -12.64
N SER A 58 13.57 -24.60 -12.55
CA SER A 58 14.53 -24.00 -13.48
C SER A 58 15.78 -23.50 -12.74
N GLN A 59 16.93 -23.59 -13.41
CA GLN A 59 18.18 -22.99 -12.96
C GLN A 59 18.42 -21.61 -13.58
N ASP A 60 17.55 -21.16 -14.49
CA ASP A 60 17.64 -19.83 -15.11
C ASP A 60 17.26 -18.73 -14.09
N PRO A 61 18.21 -17.85 -13.71
CA PRO A 61 17.95 -16.80 -12.74
C PRO A 61 16.89 -15.79 -13.18
N GLU A 62 16.78 -15.48 -14.48
CA GLU A 62 15.80 -14.51 -14.98
C GLU A 62 14.39 -15.09 -14.95
N PHE A 63 14.25 -16.35 -15.36
CA PHE A 63 12.99 -17.09 -15.20
C PHE A 63 12.54 -17.13 -13.74
N ASN A 64 13.49 -17.40 -12.83
CA ASN A 64 13.21 -17.52 -11.40
C ASN A 64 12.69 -16.21 -10.80
N LEU A 65 13.20 -15.05 -11.26
CA LEU A 65 12.72 -13.74 -10.82
C LEU A 65 11.26 -13.46 -11.19
N ARG A 66 10.70 -14.08 -12.23
CA ARG A 66 9.26 -13.92 -12.54
C ARG A 66 8.36 -14.50 -11.45
N SER A 67 8.88 -15.47 -10.70
CA SER A 67 8.14 -16.20 -9.66
C SER A 67 8.50 -15.76 -8.24
N ASP A 68 9.51 -14.90 -8.07
CA ASP A 68 9.86 -14.23 -6.82
C ASP A 68 9.51 -12.75 -6.92
N TRP A 69 8.48 -12.34 -6.18
CA TRP A 69 7.95 -10.98 -6.22
C TRP A 69 8.55 -10.07 -5.15
N ASN A 70 9.59 -10.52 -4.45
CA ASN A 70 10.23 -9.80 -3.36
C ASN A 70 11.67 -9.39 -3.69
N SER A 71 12.40 -10.20 -4.46
CA SER A 71 13.75 -9.85 -4.90
C SER A 71 13.74 -8.56 -5.73
N LEU A 72 14.61 -7.64 -5.33
CA LEU A 72 15.07 -6.58 -6.21
C LEU A 72 15.99 -7.17 -7.29
N LEU A 73 16.16 -6.43 -8.38
CA LEU A 73 17.15 -6.68 -9.44
C LEU A 73 18.56 -6.38 -8.90
N HIS A 74 18.99 -7.22 -7.96
CA HIS A 74 20.21 -7.14 -7.19
C HIS A 74 20.85 -8.54 -7.08
N GLU A 75 22.13 -8.63 -6.74
CA GLU A 75 22.81 -9.93 -6.56
C GLU A 75 22.22 -10.75 -5.41
N LEU A 76 21.82 -10.07 -4.33
CA LEU A 76 21.09 -10.67 -3.22
C LEU A 76 19.66 -11.01 -3.64
N ARG A 77 19.28 -12.27 -3.41
CA ARG A 77 17.93 -12.78 -3.66
C ARG A 77 17.17 -12.99 -2.37
N PHE A 78 15.91 -12.53 -2.36
CA PHE A 78 14.99 -12.68 -1.24
C PHE A 78 14.73 -14.16 -0.90
N THR A 79 14.78 -15.06 -1.88
CA THR A 79 14.66 -16.52 -1.69
C THR A 79 15.67 -17.12 -0.70
N ARG A 80 16.75 -16.39 -0.36
CA ARG A 80 17.71 -16.79 0.68
C ARG A 80 17.25 -16.47 2.11
N TYR A 81 16.22 -15.64 2.27
CA TYR A 81 15.75 -15.11 3.55
C TYR A 81 14.48 -15.80 4.05
N SER A 82 13.72 -16.40 3.14
CA SER A 82 12.49 -17.14 3.45
C SER A 82 12.29 -18.26 2.44
N ASP A 83 11.85 -19.42 2.91
CA ASP A 83 11.38 -20.54 2.09
C ASP A 83 9.84 -20.56 1.94
N ARG A 84 9.14 -19.70 2.71
CA ARG A 84 7.69 -19.59 2.71
C ARG A 84 7.20 -18.97 1.42
N TYR A 85 6.09 -19.50 0.90
CA TYR A 85 5.44 -18.97 -0.31
C TYR A 85 4.85 -17.56 -0.11
N PHE A 86 4.31 -17.29 1.08
CA PHE A 86 3.92 -15.97 1.57
C PHE A 86 4.79 -15.65 2.80
N PRO A 87 5.89 -14.91 2.62
CA PRO A 87 6.88 -14.68 3.67
C PRO A 87 6.38 -13.81 4.82
N HIS A 88 7.12 -13.84 5.93
CA HIS A 88 6.93 -12.86 7.00
C HIS A 88 7.57 -11.52 6.60
N ALA A 89 6.95 -10.41 7.01
CA ALA A 89 7.41 -9.07 6.67
C ALA A 89 8.81 -8.76 7.23
N ASP A 90 9.19 -9.36 8.36
CA ASP A 90 10.53 -9.22 8.92
C ASP A 90 11.62 -9.81 8.02
N ASP A 91 11.31 -10.84 7.24
CA ASP A 91 12.26 -11.40 6.26
C ASP A 91 12.57 -10.36 5.19
N LEU A 92 11.54 -9.61 4.75
CA LEU A 92 11.70 -8.52 3.78
C LEU A 92 12.46 -7.34 4.37
N VAL A 93 12.23 -7.00 5.64
CA VAL A 93 13.02 -5.96 6.32
C VAL A 93 14.50 -6.34 6.33
N ARG A 94 14.86 -7.57 6.76
CA ARG A 94 16.26 -8.02 6.76
C ARG A 94 16.86 -7.96 5.36
N TYR A 95 16.16 -8.49 4.36
CA TYR A 95 16.61 -8.44 2.97
C TYR A 95 16.89 -7.01 2.47
N LEU A 96 15.96 -6.07 2.72
CA LEU A 96 16.12 -4.69 2.26
C LEU A 96 17.25 -3.96 3.02
N GLN A 97 17.53 -4.33 4.27
CA GLN A 97 18.67 -3.81 5.01
C GLN A 97 20.00 -4.27 4.40
N ASP A 98 20.10 -5.55 4.03
CA ASP A 98 21.31 -6.09 3.41
C ASP A 98 21.52 -5.53 1.99
N VAL A 99 20.44 -5.30 1.22
CA VAL A 99 20.53 -4.62 -0.09
C VAL A 99 20.92 -3.14 0.06
N ALA A 100 20.62 -2.51 1.19
CA ALA A 100 20.95 -1.11 1.43
C ALA A 100 22.43 -0.87 1.75
N GLU A 101 23.19 -1.93 2.07
CA GLU A 101 24.61 -1.81 2.38
C GLU A 101 25.41 -1.20 1.22
N GLY A 102 26.21 -0.18 1.52
CA GLY A 102 27.03 0.53 0.52
C GLY A 102 26.30 1.60 -0.30
N LEU A 103 24.97 1.73 -0.18
CA LEU A 103 24.22 2.81 -0.83
C LEU A 103 24.29 4.12 -0.01
N PRO A 104 24.34 5.31 -0.66
CA PRO A 104 24.33 6.59 0.02
C PRO A 104 22.91 6.90 0.53
N ILE A 105 22.63 6.46 1.76
CA ILE A 105 21.34 6.65 2.43
C ILE A 105 21.55 7.41 3.75
N ARG A 106 20.71 8.41 4.02
CA ARG A 106 20.59 9.03 5.34
C ARG A 106 19.29 8.59 6.00
N TYR A 107 19.43 7.83 7.08
CA TYR A 107 18.34 7.41 7.95
C TYR A 107 17.94 8.51 8.93
N ASP A 108 16.83 8.31 9.62
CA ASP A 108 16.26 9.25 10.60
C ASP A 108 16.09 10.68 10.04
N THR A 109 15.95 10.80 8.72
CA THR A 109 15.90 12.06 7.98
C THR A 109 14.53 12.21 7.34
N ARG A 110 13.55 12.65 8.14
CA ARG A 110 12.19 12.92 7.67
C ARG A 110 12.16 14.23 6.88
N VAL A 111 11.86 14.13 5.59
CA VAL A 111 11.54 15.30 4.77
C VAL A 111 10.25 15.94 5.27
N THR A 112 10.29 17.24 5.52
CA THR A 112 9.16 18.02 6.05
C THR A 112 8.66 19.07 5.06
N GLN A 113 9.52 19.55 4.16
CA GLN A 113 9.14 20.52 3.15
C GLN A 113 9.94 20.34 1.85
N ILE A 114 9.29 20.53 0.71
CA ILE A 114 9.86 20.54 -0.63
C ILE A 114 9.38 21.81 -1.32
N SER A 115 10.33 22.59 -1.83
CA SER A 115 10.09 23.76 -2.67
C SER A 115 10.94 23.69 -3.93
N ARG A 116 10.62 24.53 -4.91
CA ARG A 116 11.34 24.63 -6.19
C ARG A 116 11.62 26.09 -6.49
N ARG A 117 12.90 26.39 -6.73
CA ARG A 117 13.38 27.73 -7.09
C ARG A 117 13.09 28.04 -8.55
N ASP A 118 13.19 29.32 -8.91
CA ASP A 118 12.99 29.81 -10.29
C ASP A 118 14.00 29.21 -11.30
N ASP A 119 15.19 28.83 -10.85
CA ASP A 119 16.20 28.13 -11.65
C ASP A 119 15.90 26.64 -11.89
N GLY A 120 14.78 26.15 -11.34
CA GLY A 120 14.31 24.78 -11.47
C GLY A 120 14.89 23.78 -10.46
N VAL A 121 15.75 24.22 -9.55
CA VAL A 121 16.33 23.36 -8.50
C VAL A 121 15.34 23.16 -7.36
N PHE A 122 15.20 21.92 -6.90
CA PHE A 122 14.43 21.58 -5.71
C PHE A 122 15.25 21.86 -4.45
N VAL A 123 14.59 22.41 -3.43
CA VAL A 123 15.11 22.54 -2.06
C VAL A 123 14.25 21.66 -1.16
N VAL A 124 14.89 20.69 -0.52
CA VAL A 124 14.24 19.70 0.33
C VAL A 124 14.73 19.87 1.76
N ALA A 125 13.82 20.25 2.66
CA ALA A 125 14.10 20.42 4.07
C ALA A 125 13.79 19.13 4.86
N ALA A 126 14.67 18.78 5.78
CA ALA A 126 14.49 17.71 6.75
C ALA A 126 15.02 18.19 8.10
N GLY A 127 14.12 18.68 8.96
CA GLY A 127 14.52 19.38 10.19
C GLY A 127 15.30 20.65 9.86
N ASP A 128 16.48 20.82 10.47
CA ASP A 128 17.36 21.97 10.24
C ASP A 128 18.26 21.80 9.00
N GLU A 129 18.25 20.62 8.37
CA GLU A 129 19.05 20.34 7.18
C GLU A 129 18.29 20.67 5.89
N GLN A 130 19.02 21.15 4.88
CA GLN A 130 18.49 21.39 3.54
C GLN A 130 19.35 20.70 2.48
N PHE A 131 18.66 20.03 1.56
CA PHE A 131 19.24 19.35 0.42
C PHE A 131 18.81 20.05 -0.87
N GLN A 132 19.70 20.08 -1.86
CA GLN A 132 19.39 20.67 -3.17
C GLN A 132 19.57 19.62 -4.25
N ALA A 133 18.61 19.50 -5.15
CA ALA A 133 18.66 18.52 -6.23
C ALA A 133 18.01 19.02 -7.51
N ARG A 134 18.53 18.58 -8.66
CA ARG A 134 17.91 18.86 -9.97
C ARG A 134 16.65 18.03 -10.20
N ARG A 135 16.60 16.82 -9.65
CA ARG A 135 15.45 15.91 -9.73
C ARG A 135 15.15 15.32 -8.36
N VAL A 136 13.87 15.23 -8.03
CA VAL A 136 13.40 14.59 -6.81
C VAL A 136 12.57 13.37 -7.20
N ILE A 137 12.83 12.23 -6.57
CA ILE A 137 12.09 11.00 -6.80
C ILE A 137 11.36 10.59 -5.51
N MET A 138 10.05 10.61 -5.55
CA MET A 138 9.19 10.16 -4.46
C MET A 138 9.07 8.64 -4.50
N ALA A 139 9.86 7.96 -3.67
CA ALA A 139 9.83 6.53 -3.43
C ALA A 139 9.16 6.17 -2.08
N THR A 140 8.33 7.09 -1.57
CA THR A 140 7.67 7.00 -0.25
C THR A 140 6.48 6.03 -0.22
N GLY A 141 6.00 5.59 -1.40
CA GLY A 141 4.72 4.90 -1.53
C GLY A 141 3.54 5.79 -1.09
N VAL A 142 2.43 5.14 -0.74
CA VAL A 142 1.26 5.77 -0.12
C VAL A 142 1.35 5.60 1.40
N SER A 143 1.91 6.58 2.10
CA SER A 143 2.26 6.48 3.52
C SER A 143 1.22 7.09 4.47
N ARG A 144 0.35 7.98 3.97
CA ARG A 144 -0.67 8.65 4.77
C ARG A 144 -1.95 7.82 4.78
N MET A 145 -2.56 7.58 5.93
CA MET A 145 -3.87 6.94 5.97
C MET A 145 -4.92 7.77 5.21
N HIS A 146 -5.74 7.11 4.39
CA HIS A 146 -6.86 7.76 3.73
C HIS A 146 -8.07 7.76 4.66
N ILE A 147 -8.54 8.94 5.05
CA ILE A 147 -9.73 9.11 5.89
C ILE A 147 -10.89 9.56 5.00
N PRO A 148 -11.91 8.71 4.74
CA PRO A 148 -13.07 9.11 3.95
C PRO A 148 -13.93 10.14 4.70
N ALA A 149 -14.67 10.98 3.97
CA ALA A 149 -15.59 11.96 4.52
C ALA A 149 -16.90 11.31 5.02
N ILE A 150 -16.79 10.48 6.05
CA ILE A 150 -17.92 9.85 6.74
C ILE A 150 -18.09 10.57 8.09
N PRO A 151 -19.27 11.14 8.40
CA PRO A 151 -19.55 11.70 9.72
C PRO A 151 -19.25 10.69 10.85
N GLY A 152 -18.40 11.09 11.81
CA GLY A 152 -18.01 10.27 12.95
C GLY A 152 -16.88 9.27 12.68
N ILE A 153 -16.23 9.30 11.50
CA ILE A 153 -15.09 8.43 11.17
C ILE A 153 -13.91 8.62 12.13
N GLU A 154 -13.72 9.82 12.66
CA GLU A 154 -12.67 10.17 13.62
C GLU A 154 -12.84 9.47 14.98
N LEU A 155 -14.03 8.95 15.27
CA LEU A 155 -14.34 8.25 16.52
C LEU A 155 -13.86 6.80 16.54
N VAL A 156 -13.57 6.23 15.37
CA VAL A 156 -13.31 4.80 15.18
C VAL A 156 -11.82 4.49 15.27
N GLU A 157 -11.50 3.22 15.47
CA GLU A 157 -10.11 2.77 15.53
C GLU A 157 -9.50 2.75 14.13
N ARG A 158 -8.22 3.08 14.06
CA ARG A 158 -7.52 3.13 12.78
C ARG A 158 -6.68 1.88 12.57
N TYR A 159 -6.61 1.39 11.34
CA TYR A 159 -5.81 0.20 10.99
C TYR A 159 -4.33 0.27 11.45
N ASP A 160 -3.75 1.47 11.53
CA ASP A 160 -2.35 1.68 11.95
C ASP A 160 -2.14 1.57 13.47
N THR A 161 -3.20 1.65 14.27
CA THR A 161 -3.13 1.73 15.74
C THR A 161 -3.95 0.67 16.45
N VAL A 162 -4.94 0.08 15.78
CA VAL A 162 -5.79 -0.98 16.33
C VAL A 162 -4.94 -2.17 16.81
N SER A 163 -5.41 -2.80 17.90
CA SER A 163 -4.79 -4.01 18.43
C SER A 163 -4.80 -5.11 17.37
N VAL A 164 -3.72 -5.87 17.34
CA VAL A 164 -3.57 -7.07 16.51
C VAL A 164 -3.76 -8.36 17.31
N ASP A 165 -3.97 -8.26 18.63
CA ASP A 165 -4.22 -9.40 19.50
C ASP A 165 -5.70 -9.79 19.42
N PRO A 166 -6.05 -10.99 18.92
CA PRO A 166 -7.43 -11.45 18.89
C PRO A 166 -8.11 -11.47 20.26
N ALA A 167 -7.36 -11.60 21.37
CA ALA A 167 -7.90 -11.62 22.72
C ALA A 167 -8.67 -10.32 23.07
N ASP A 168 -8.29 -9.19 22.47
CA ASP A 168 -8.95 -7.90 22.68
C ASP A 168 -10.33 -7.80 22.01
N PHE A 169 -10.69 -8.79 21.18
CA PHE A 169 -11.91 -8.83 20.38
C PHE A 169 -12.85 -9.98 20.76
N VAL A 170 -12.55 -10.70 21.85
CA VAL A 170 -13.33 -11.87 22.27
C VAL A 170 -14.81 -11.53 22.42
N ASN A 171 -15.65 -12.27 21.69
CA ASN A 171 -17.10 -12.16 21.71
C ASN A 171 -17.65 -10.76 21.31
N GLN A 172 -16.85 -9.93 20.63
CA GLN A 172 -17.26 -8.60 20.18
C GLN A 172 -17.83 -8.63 18.76
N ARG A 173 -18.73 -7.69 18.48
CA ARG A 173 -19.23 -7.38 17.13
C ARG A 173 -18.34 -6.30 16.52
N VAL A 174 -17.68 -6.62 15.41
CA VAL A 174 -16.67 -5.76 14.79
C VAL A 174 -17.13 -5.34 13.39
N LEU A 175 -17.13 -4.05 13.11
CA LEU A 175 -17.23 -3.51 11.75
C LEU A 175 -15.85 -3.11 11.25
N ILE A 176 -15.46 -3.63 10.08
CA ILE A 176 -14.25 -3.22 9.38
C ILE A 176 -14.67 -2.43 8.13
N ILE A 177 -14.25 -1.17 8.05
CA ILE A 177 -14.55 -0.27 6.94
C ILE A 177 -13.44 -0.39 5.89
N GLY A 178 -13.79 -0.85 4.69
CA GLY A 178 -12.86 -1.11 3.59
C GLY A 178 -13.00 -2.54 3.07
N LYS A 179 -12.59 -2.76 1.80
CA LYS A 179 -12.62 -4.08 1.14
C LYS A 179 -11.32 -4.43 0.40
N GLY A 180 -10.21 -3.83 0.83
CA GLY A 180 -8.87 -4.15 0.34
C GLY A 180 -8.17 -5.20 1.22
N ASN A 181 -6.93 -5.54 0.89
CA ASN A 181 -6.16 -6.54 1.64
C ASN A 181 -6.07 -6.24 3.14
N SER A 182 -5.88 -4.97 3.55
CA SER A 182 -5.82 -4.57 4.97
C SER A 182 -7.10 -4.92 5.76
N ALA A 183 -8.27 -4.77 5.14
CA ALA A 183 -9.53 -5.12 5.80
C ALA A 183 -9.67 -6.63 5.97
N PHE A 184 -9.26 -7.39 4.95
CA PHE A 184 -9.38 -8.85 4.95
C PHE A 184 -8.33 -9.55 5.80
N GLU A 185 -7.08 -9.06 5.87
CA GLU A 185 -6.11 -9.59 6.84
C GLU A 185 -6.58 -9.35 8.27
N THR A 186 -7.18 -8.19 8.55
CA THR A 186 -7.71 -7.84 9.87
C THR A 186 -8.90 -8.75 10.19
N ALA A 187 -9.82 -8.91 9.24
CA ALA A 187 -10.97 -9.78 9.40
C ALA A 187 -10.53 -11.22 9.69
N GLU A 188 -9.62 -11.76 8.89
CA GLU A 188 -9.11 -13.13 9.03
C GLU A 188 -8.44 -13.36 10.38
N ALA A 189 -7.61 -12.42 10.84
CA ALA A 189 -6.96 -12.50 12.15
C ALA A 189 -7.95 -12.51 13.32
N LEU A 190 -9.12 -11.88 13.17
CA LEU A 190 -10.13 -11.75 14.22
C LEU A 190 -11.21 -12.84 14.19
N VAL A 191 -11.32 -13.64 13.10
CA VAL A 191 -12.39 -14.65 12.91
C VAL A 191 -12.56 -15.57 14.11
N ALA A 192 -11.46 -16.01 14.73
CA ALA A 192 -11.51 -16.97 15.82
C ALA A 192 -11.98 -16.38 17.16
N ALA A 193 -11.94 -15.06 17.33
CA ALA A 193 -12.23 -14.39 18.60
C ALA A 193 -13.51 -13.55 18.57
N ALA A 194 -13.75 -12.81 17.49
CA ALA A 194 -14.92 -11.95 17.37
C ALA A 194 -16.21 -12.78 17.20
N ALA A 195 -17.31 -12.31 17.79
CA ALA A 195 -18.61 -12.96 17.64
C ALA A 195 -19.19 -12.75 16.22
N VAL A 196 -19.00 -11.54 15.69
CA VAL A 196 -19.49 -11.11 14.37
C VAL A 196 -18.46 -10.18 13.77
N ILE A 197 -18.10 -10.42 12.51
CA ILE A 197 -17.30 -9.48 11.71
C ILE A 197 -18.06 -9.12 10.46
N HIS A 198 -18.28 -7.82 10.27
CA HIS A 198 -18.78 -7.28 9.02
C HIS A 198 -17.68 -6.47 8.33
N VAL A 199 -17.41 -6.76 7.06
CA VAL A 199 -16.50 -5.99 6.22
C VAL A 199 -17.34 -5.19 5.23
N ALA A 200 -17.25 -3.85 5.27
CA ALA A 200 -18.20 -2.99 4.57
C ALA A 200 -17.52 -1.96 3.65
N GLY A 201 -18.21 -1.61 2.56
CA GLY A 201 -17.77 -0.53 1.67
C GLY A 201 -18.68 -0.36 0.44
N PRO A 202 -18.51 0.73 -0.32
CA PRO A 202 -19.48 1.16 -1.34
C PRO A 202 -19.52 0.28 -2.61
N HIS A 203 -18.49 -0.52 -2.86
CA HIS A 203 -18.35 -1.32 -4.08
C HIS A 203 -18.11 -2.78 -3.78
N SER A 204 -18.67 -3.68 -4.58
CA SER A 204 -18.39 -5.12 -4.47
C SER A 204 -16.88 -5.40 -4.51
N ILE A 205 -16.46 -6.45 -3.81
CA ILE A 205 -15.05 -6.87 -3.79
C ILE A 205 -14.59 -7.16 -5.22
N LYS A 206 -13.39 -6.68 -5.55
CA LYS A 206 -12.64 -7.14 -6.72
C LYS A 206 -11.57 -8.11 -6.26
N LEU A 207 -11.43 -9.22 -6.97
CA LEU A 207 -10.41 -10.24 -6.69
C LEU A 207 -9.17 -9.96 -7.53
N ALA A 208 -7.99 -10.12 -6.93
CA ALA A 208 -6.72 -9.83 -7.60
C ALA A 208 -6.52 -10.65 -8.88
N TRP A 209 -6.97 -11.92 -8.90
CA TRP A 209 -6.86 -12.77 -10.09
C TRP A 209 -7.88 -12.45 -11.20
N GLN A 210 -8.96 -11.74 -10.89
CA GLN A 210 -9.90 -11.25 -11.92
C GLN A 210 -9.41 -9.96 -12.55
N SER A 211 -8.81 -9.09 -11.72
CA SER A 211 -8.40 -7.75 -12.12
C SER A 211 -6.94 -7.65 -12.56
N HIS A 212 -6.13 -8.69 -12.31
CA HIS A 212 -4.68 -8.68 -12.46
C HIS A 212 -3.97 -7.56 -11.67
N TYR A 213 -4.62 -7.00 -10.64
CA TYR A 213 -4.06 -5.96 -9.77
C TYR A 213 -3.97 -6.46 -8.33
N VAL A 214 -2.75 -6.55 -7.80
CA VAL A 214 -2.47 -7.11 -6.47
C VAL A 214 -2.95 -6.23 -5.31
N GLY A 215 -3.31 -4.96 -5.56
CA GLY A 215 -3.94 -4.09 -4.56
C GLY A 215 -5.40 -4.45 -4.26
N HIS A 216 -6.04 -5.22 -5.15
CA HIS A 216 -7.32 -5.86 -4.87
C HIS A 216 -7.13 -7.11 -3.99
N LEU A 217 -8.23 -7.69 -3.51
CA LEU A 217 -8.19 -8.78 -2.54
C LEU A 217 -7.43 -10.00 -3.08
N ARG A 218 -6.36 -10.38 -2.38
CA ARG A 218 -5.48 -11.52 -2.68
C ARG A 218 -5.98 -12.79 -2.02
N ALA A 219 -5.76 -13.92 -2.69
CA ALA A 219 -6.16 -15.25 -2.22
C ALA A 219 -5.68 -15.60 -0.80
N VAL A 220 -4.50 -15.09 -0.41
CA VAL A 220 -3.93 -15.32 0.92
C VAL A 220 -4.81 -14.78 2.05
N ASN A 221 -5.67 -13.79 1.79
CA ASN A 221 -6.57 -13.19 2.78
C ASN A 221 -8.05 -13.56 2.53
N ASN A 222 -8.33 -14.63 1.78
CA ASN A 222 -9.69 -14.96 1.35
C ASN A 222 -10.44 -15.89 2.29
N ASN A 223 -9.80 -16.48 3.29
CA ASN A 223 -10.45 -17.47 4.15
C ASN A 223 -11.68 -16.88 4.87
N PHE A 224 -11.67 -15.56 5.13
CA PHE A 224 -12.84 -14.84 5.62
C PHE A 224 -14.10 -15.02 4.75
N LEU A 225 -13.94 -15.07 3.42
CA LEU A 225 -15.07 -15.24 2.50
C LEU A 225 -15.78 -16.57 2.69
N ASP A 226 -15.06 -17.63 3.07
CA ASP A 226 -15.67 -18.93 3.34
C ASP A 226 -16.63 -18.84 4.53
N THR A 227 -16.23 -18.15 5.61
CA THR A 227 -17.08 -17.93 6.78
C THR A 227 -18.36 -17.15 6.46
N TYR A 228 -18.26 -16.20 5.52
CA TYR A 228 -19.40 -15.45 5.01
C TYR A 228 -20.33 -16.36 4.19
N GLN A 229 -19.79 -17.12 3.23
CA GLN A 229 -20.58 -18.00 2.37
C GLN A 229 -21.27 -19.13 3.14
N LEU A 230 -20.61 -19.65 4.16
CA LEU A 230 -21.13 -20.69 5.04
C LEU A 230 -21.98 -20.12 6.20
N LYS A 231 -22.31 -18.82 6.16
CA LYS A 231 -23.22 -18.14 7.11
C LYS A 231 -22.78 -18.26 8.58
N SER A 232 -21.48 -18.25 8.83
CA SER A 232 -20.89 -18.31 10.17
C SER A 232 -20.85 -16.93 10.83
N GLN A 233 -22.00 -16.24 10.86
CA GLN A 233 -22.22 -14.89 11.41
C GLN A 233 -21.44 -13.73 10.76
N ASN A 234 -20.44 -14.00 9.92
CA ASN A 234 -19.66 -12.97 9.23
C ASN A 234 -20.31 -12.54 7.91
N ALA A 235 -20.08 -11.29 7.50
CA ALA A 235 -20.64 -10.76 6.26
C ALA A 235 -19.73 -9.77 5.54
N VAL A 236 -19.85 -9.77 4.21
CA VAL A 236 -19.34 -8.68 3.36
C VAL A 236 -20.53 -7.83 2.93
N LEU A 237 -20.51 -6.55 3.31
CA LEU A 237 -21.60 -5.62 3.05
C LEU A 237 -21.25 -4.67 1.91
N ASP A 238 -22.11 -4.65 0.90
CA ASP A 238 -22.08 -3.66 -0.18
C ASP A 238 -23.02 -2.52 0.20
N GLY A 239 -22.48 -1.31 0.36
CA GLY A 239 -23.25 -0.15 0.78
C GLY A 239 -22.41 1.00 1.33
N THR A 240 -23.05 2.12 1.63
CA THR A 240 -22.43 3.32 2.20
C THR A 240 -22.70 3.41 3.69
N ILE A 241 -21.69 3.85 4.44
CA ILE A 241 -21.85 4.26 5.83
C ILE A 241 -22.13 5.75 5.80
N GLU A 242 -23.31 6.16 6.27
CA GLU A 242 -23.74 7.56 6.23
C GLU A 242 -23.36 8.31 7.50
N ASN A 243 -23.28 7.62 8.64
CA ASN A 243 -22.98 8.21 9.93
C ASN A 243 -22.50 7.15 10.94
N ILE A 244 -21.57 7.53 11.81
CA ILE A 244 -21.06 6.72 12.92
C ILE A 244 -21.19 7.54 14.21
N ALA A 245 -21.81 6.98 15.24
CA ALA A 245 -21.95 7.63 16.54
C ALA A 245 -21.60 6.68 17.68
N ARG A 246 -21.05 7.20 18.78
CA ARG A 246 -20.92 6.42 20.03
C ARG A 246 -22.28 6.19 20.65
N ARG A 247 -22.44 5.07 21.35
CA ARG A 247 -23.65 4.73 22.10
C ARG A 247 -23.49 4.99 23.59
N ASP A 248 -24.60 5.33 24.23
CA ASP A 248 -24.70 5.36 25.69
C ASP A 248 -24.58 3.93 26.23
N GLY A 249 -23.45 3.61 26.85
CA GLY A 249 -23.11 2.24 27.30
C GLY A 249 -21.95 1.58 26.56
N GLY A 250 -21.34 2.26 25.59
CA GLY A 250 -20.17 1.76 24.85
C GLY A 250 -20.50 1.22 23.46
N GLY A 251 -19.47 1.09 22.63
CA GLY A 251 -19.60 0.72 21.22
C GLY A 251 -20.17 1.84 20.34
N PHE A 252 -20.68 1.42 19.18
CA PHE A 252 -21.00 2.28 18.05
C PHE A 252 -22.35 1.96 17.44
N ARG A 253 -23.05 3.01 17.02
CA ARG A 253 -24.23 3.00 16.18
C ARG A 253 -23.80 3.45 14.78
N VAL A 254 -24.09 2.64 13.77
CA VAL A 254 -23.69 2.89 12.38
C VAL A 254 -24.95 2.95 11.52
N ASP A 255 -25.16 4.09 10.86
CA ASP A 255 -26.24 4.26 9.89
C ASP A 255 -25.74 3.78 8.52
N PHE A 256 -26.23 2.62 8.08
CA PHE A 256 -25.77 1.94 6.86
C PHE A 256 -26.86 1.92 5.78
N ARG A 257 -26.46 2.21 4.54
CA ARG A 257 -27.32 2.12 3.36
C ARG A 257 -26.83 1.00 2.45
N TYR A 258 -27.62 -0.04 2.29
CA TYR A 258 -27.28 -1.17 1.41
C TYR A 258 -27.31 -0.76 -0.06
N ALA A 259 -26.28 -1.20 -0.80
CA ALA A 259 -26.22 -1.03 -2.23
C ALA A 259 -27.39 -1.77 -2.92
N ARG A 260 -27.91 -1.19 -4.02
CA ARG A 260 -28.95 -1.80 -4.87
C ARG A 260 -30.29 -2.06 -4.17
N THR A 261 -30.57 -1.35 -3.07
CA THR A 261 -31.88 -1.37 -2.41
C THR A 261 -32.48 0.03 -2.34
N VAL A 262 -33.80 0.13 -2.49
CA VAL A 262 -34.59 1.34 -2.16
C VAL A 262 -34.91 1.43 -0.66
N GLU A 263 -34.30 0.57 0.15
CA GLU A 263 -34.59 0.50 1.58
C GLU A 263 -34.08 1.72 2.35
N LYS A 264 -34.77 1.99 3.48
CA LYS A 264 -34.35 2.99 4.46
C LYS A 264 -32.99 2.63 5.06
N LEU A 265 -32.32 3.64 5.62
CA LEU A 265 -31.13 3.46 6.44
C LEU A 265 -31.35 2.40 7.51
N ARG A 266 -30.39 1.48 7.62
CA ARG A 266 -30.36 0.45 8.65
C ARG A 266 -29.40 0.89 9.74
N VAL A 267 -29.89 0.82 10.97
CA VAL A 267 -29.06 1.09 12.15
C VAL A 267 -28.41 -0.22 12.55
N LEU A 268 -27.09 -0.28 12.48
CA LEU A 268 -26.29 -1.43 12.87
C LEU A 268 -25.48 -1.08 14.12
N GLU A 269 -25.34 -2.04 15.02
CA GLU A 269 -24.64 -1.87 16.29
C GLU A 269 -23.42 -2.78 16.38
N TYR A 270 -22.31 -2.18 16.82
CA TYR A 270 -21.01 -2.83 16.93
C TYR A 270 -20.31 -2.41 18.22
N ASP A 271 -19.50 -3.28 18.78
CA ASP A 271 -18.63 -2.97 19.92
C ASP A 271 -17.40 -2.21 19.45
N ARG A 272 -16.90 -2.55 18.24
CA ARG A 272 -15.70 -1.97 17.63
C ARG A 272 -15.95 -1.60 16.18
N VAL A 273 -15.35 -0.50 15.75
CA VAL A 273 -15.34 -0.09 14.34
C VAL A 273 -13.90 0.24 13.96
N ILE A 274 -13.41 -0.35 12.86
CA ILE A 274 -12.02 -0.26 12.42
C ILE A 274 -11.97 0.31 11.00
N ALA A 275 -11.27 1.43 10.82
CA ALA A 275 -11.03 2.05 9.51
C ALA A 275 -9.82 1.39 8.82
N CYS A 276 -10.11 0.49 7.88
CA CYS A 276 -9.17 -0.12 6.95
C CYS A 276 -9.31 0.48 5.53
N THR A 277 -9.35 1.82 5.48
CA THR A 277 -9.74 2.61 4.29
C THR A 277 -8.58 2.89 3.32
N GLY A 278 -7.45 2.22 3.53
CA GLY A 278 -6.26 2.32 2.69
C GLY A 278 -5.43 3.58 2.96
N PHE A 279 -4.51 3.85 2.05
CA PHE A 279 -3.54 4.93 2.15
C PHE A 279 -3.62 5.88 0.94
N ALA A 280 -2.97 7.03 1.09
CA ALA A 280 -2.83 8.11 0.14
C ALA A 280 -1.37 8.61 0.14
N PHE A 281 -0.97 9.23 -0.97
CA PHE A 281 0.27 9.97 -1.08
C PHE A 281 0.24 11.22 -0.21
N ASP A 282 1.36 11.52 0.46
CA ASP A 282 1.48 12.71 1.27
C ASP A 282 2.03 13.89 0.46
N ALA A 283 1.12 14.63 -0.18
CA ALA A 283 1.46 15.86 -0.88
C ALA A 283 1.58 17.08 0.04
N SER A 284 1.40 16.95 1.36
CA SER A 284 1.41 18.09 2.29
C SER A 284 2.81 18.68 2.50
N ILE A 285 3.85 17.90 2.23
CA ILE A 285 5.25 18.34 2.30
C ILE A 285 5.64 19.26 1.13
N PHE A 286 4.84 19.37 0.07
CA PHE A 286 5.16 20.25 -1.05
C PHE A 286 4.54 21.63 -0.84
N ASP A 287 5.33 22.68 -1.02
CA ASP A 287 4.80 24.03 -1.08
C ASP A 287 4.15 24.33 -2.45
N GLN A 288 3.62 25.54 -2.60
CA GLN A 288 2.88 25.95 -3.80
C GLN A 288 3.74 25.98 -5.08
N THR A 289 5.07 26.03 -4.98
CA THR A 289 5.97 26.12 -6.14
C THR A 289 6.13 24.79 -6.88
N CYS A 290 5.85 23.67 -6.22
CA CYS A 290 6.07 22.34 -6.77
C CYS A 290 5.11 21.27 -6.25
N ARG A 291 3.88 21.64 -5.87
CA ARG A 291 2.87 20.68 -5.44
C ARG A 291 2.35 19.88 -6.64
N PRO A 292 2.50 18.54 -6.65
CA PRO A 292 1.98 17.73 -7.74
C PRO A 292 0.46 17.68 -7.71
N ASP A 293 -0.15 17.63 -8.90
CA ASP A 293 -1.58 17.34 -9.04
C ASP A 293 -1.87 15.92 -8.56
N LEU A 294 -3.05 15.71 -7.98
CA LEU A 294 -3.47 14.42 -7.45
C LEU A 294 -4.68 13.87 -8.22
N VAL A 295 -4.80 12.54 -8.23
CA VAL A 295 -5.86 11.78 -8.90
C VAL A 295 -6.39 10.69 -7.99
N ILE A 296 -7.53 10.10 -8.38
CA ILE A 296 -8.20 9.00 -7.68
C ILE A 296 -8.52 9.41 -6.23
N ASN A 297 -9.36 10.44 -6.07
CA ASN A 297 -9.75 11.03 -4.79
C ASN A 297 -8.56 11.52 -3.95
N ASP A 298 -7.62 12.23 -4.60
CA ASP A 298 -6.41 12.78 -3.97
C ASP A 298 -5.50 11.74 -3.31
N ARG A 299 -5.56 10.49 -3.77
CA ARG A 299 -4.79 9.37 -3.19
C ARG A 299 -3.46 9.15 -3.85
N PHE A 300 -3.32 9.52 -5.12
CA PHE A 300 -2.11 9.28 -5.90
C PHE A 300 -1.72 10.53 -6.68
N PRO A 301 -0.43 10.72 -6.98
CA PRO A 301 -0.01 11.79 -7.86
C PRO A 301 -0.42 11.50 -9.31
N SER A 302 -0.80 12.57 -10.01
CA SER A 302 -0.97 12.58 -11.46
C SER A 302 0.40 12.52 -12.12
N GLN A 303 0.60 11.55 -13.01
CA GLN A 303 1.91 11.27 -13.58
C GLN A 303 1.81 10.85 -15.04
N THR A 304 2.88 11.11 -15.79
CA THR A 304 3.06 10.67 -17.17
C THR A 304 3.40 9.18 -17.23
N SER A 305 3.47 8.61 -18.45
CA SER A 305 3.96 7.24 -18.66
C SER A 305 5.43 7.04 -18.30
N ALA A 306 6.19 8.13 -18.13
CA ALA A 306 7.56 8.12 -17.63
C ALA A 306 7.63 8.28 -16.10
N TYR A 307 6.48 8.23 -15.41
CA TYR A 307 6.34 8.41 -13.96
C TYR A 307 6.79 9.79 -13.45
N GLU A 308 6.85 10.79 -14.33
CA GLU A 308 7.07 12.20 -13.98
C GLU A 308 5.75 12.87 -13.64
N SER A 309 5.75 13.81 -12.70
CA SER A 309 4.59 14.66 -12.43
C SER A 309 4.12 15.40 -13.68
N VAL A 310 2.82 15.42 -13.93
CA VAL A 310 2.26 16.10 -15.12
C VAL A 310 2.45 17.61 -15.09
N ASN A 311 2.57 18.19 -13.90
CA ASN A 311 2.60 19.64 -13.68
C ASN A 311 3.91 20.15 -13.00
N VAL A 312 4.81 19.26 -12.57
CA VAL A 312 6.06 19.63 -11.86
C VAL A 312 7.26 18.95 -12.53
N PRO A 313 7.95 19.65 -13.47
CA PRO A 313 9.10 19.09 -14.15
C PRO A 313 10.25 18.74 -13.20
N GLY A 314 10.82 17.55 -13.38
CA GLY A 314 11.90 17.01 -12.54
C GLY A 314 11.44 16.30 -11.27
N LEU A 315 10.13 16.23 -11.00
CA LEU A 315 9.56 15.44 -9.91
C LEU A 315 9.07 14.09 -10.46
N TYR A 316 9.65 12.99 -9.99
CA TYR A 316 9.31 11.64 -10.41
C TYR A 316 8.75 10.81 -9.25
N PHE A 317 8.08 9.71 -9.59
CA PHE A 317 7.49 8.78 -8.65
C PHE A 317 8.02 7.36 -8.88
N ALA A 318 8.25 6.60 -7.80
CA ALA A 318 8.76 5.24 -7.88
C ALA A 318 8.06 4.30 -6.89
N GLY A 319 7.76 3.07 -7.33
CA GLY A 319 7.10 2.05 -6.50
C GLY A 319 5.58 2.11 -6.56
N THR A 320 4.90 1.70 -5.49
CA THR A 320 3.43 1.52 -5.48
C THR A 320 2.64 2.80 -5.77
N ILE A 321 3.25 3.96 -5.56
CA ILE A 321 2.68 5.27 -5.88
C ILE A 321 2.49 5.49 -7.39
N THR A 322 3.16 4.72 -8.25
CA THR A 322 2.99 4.77 -9.70
C THR A 322 1.74 4.05 -10.20
N ALA A 323 1.00 3.37 -9.31
CA ALA A 323 -0.19 2.61 -9.68
C ALA A 323 -1.28 3.44 -10.38
N ALA A 324 -1.35 4.75 -10.13
CA ALA A 324 -2.32 5.62 -10.81
C ALA A 324 -2.14 5.67 -12.33
N ALA A 325 -0.91 5.52 -12.85
CA ALA A 325 -0.65 5.45 -14.29
C ALA A 325 -1.33 4.24 -14.97
N TRP A 326 -1.76 3.25 -14.18
CA TRP A 326 -2.34 1.98 -14.65
C TRP A 326 -3.79 1.77 -14.20
N LEU A 327 -4.31 2.60 -13.28
CA LEU A 327 -5.64 2.45 -12.69
C LEU A 327 -6.70 3.32 -13.39
N GLU A 328 -6.30 4.35 -14.14
CA GLU A 328 -7.21 5.00 -15.08
C GLU A 328 -7.53 4.04 -16.23
N PRO A 329 -8.74 4.11 -16.84
CA PRO A 329 -9.07 3.27 -17.97
C PRO A 329 -8.12 3.63 -19.12
N ALA A 330 -7.04 2.87 -19.20
CA ALA A 330 -6.11 2.96 -20.29
C ALA A 330 -6.93 2.74 -21.57
N SER A 331 -6.68 3.56 -22.59
CA SER A 331 -7.29 3.35 -23.90
C SER A 331 -7.10 1.88 -24.32
N PRO A 332 -8.00 1.31 -25.15
CA PRO A 332 -7.94 -0.12 -25.53
C PRO A 332 -6.55 -0.58 -26.02
N ALA A 333 -5.73 0.36 -26.52
CA ALA A 333 -4.37 0.12 -27.00
C ALA A 333 -3.31 -0.18 -25.92
N ALA A 334 -3.59 0.04 -24.63
CA ALA A 334 -2.65 -0.24 -23.55
C ALA A 334 -2.83 -1.66 -22.95
N ALA A 335 -4.03 -2.24 -23.06
CA ALA A 335 -4.30 -3.62 -22.67
C ALA A 335 -3.52 -4.63 -23.54
N ASP A 336 -3.25 -4.28 -24.80
CA ASP A 336 -2.52 -5.13 -25.76
C ASP A 336 -0.98 -5.03 -25.68
N ARG A 337 -0.42 -4.04 -24.97
CA ARG A 337 1.04 -3.84 -24.93
C ARG A 337 1.76 -4.49 -23.77
N CYS A 338 1.03 -4.96 -22.77
CA CYS A 338 1.58 -5.71 -21.65
C CYS A 338 0.56 -6.78 -21.22
N GLY A 339 0.50 -7.87 -21.98
CA GLY A 339 0.05 -9.13 -21.38
C GLY A 339 0.90 -9.45 -20.14
N PRO A 340 0.37 -10.16 -19.13
CA PRO A 340 1.16 -10.56 -17.98
C PRO A 340 2.42 -11.28 -18.46
N PRO A 341 3.56 -11.16 -17.76
CA PRO A 341 4.69 -12.05 -17.96
C PRO A 341 4.29 -13.46 -17.51
N GLY A 342 3.50 -14.18 -18.33
CA GLY A 342 2.84 -15.41 -17.89
C GLY A 342 1.98 -16.13 -18.93
N GLY A 343 2.14 -15.83 -20.22
CA GLY A 343 1.61 -16.70 -21.27
C GLY A 343 2.50 -17.94 -21.39
N LEU A 344 2.18 -19.01 -20.65
CA LEU A 344 2.65 -20.35 -20.98
C LEU A 344 2.13 -20.70 -22.38
N GLY A 345 2.98 -20.53 -23.39
CA GLY A 345 2.78 -21.17 -24.68
C GLY A 345 2.85 -22.67 -24.48
N MET A 346 1.69 -23.30 -24.25
CA MET A 346 1.56 -24.74 -24.38
C MET A 346 1.86 -25.09 -25.85
N PRO A 347 2.76 -26.05 -26.14
CA PRO A 347 2.92 -26.55 -27.49
C PRO A 347 1.58 -27.13 -27.96
N ARG A 348 1.12 -26.67 -29.13
CA ARG A 348 0.01 -27.31 -29.81
C ARG A 348 0.52 -28.66 -30.33
N GLU A 349 -0.07 -29.74 -29.84
CA GLU A 349 -0.19 -30.98 -30.63
C GLU A 349 -1.47 -30.90 -31.47
#